data_AF-A0A506XTX2-F1
#
_entry.id   AF-A0A506XTX2-F1
#
_cell.length_a   1.000
_cell.length_b   1.000
_cell.length_c   1.000
_cell.angle_alpha   90.00
_cell.angle_beta   90.00
_cell.angle_gamma   90.00
#
_symmetry.space_group_name_H-M   'P 1'
#
loop_
_entity.id
_entity.type
_entity.pdbx_description
1 polymer ?
#
loop_
_entity_poly.entity_id
_entity_poly.type
_entity_poly.pdbx_seq_one_letter_code
_entity_poly.pdbx_strand_id
1 'polypeptide(L)'
;MAANAQLRRPTAVELPPLLTATVERVAGWGGDPGRYTESAASGLARLRAIGGDEAATEPALRAIGAVSAWRSGIPAFRRAARGAAAELPRDVAGAALALDTDRIGELLASDDPLAWPGAGSELALVGGFRGLGGVWTEAPSDLVVAEGAVLSVATGAQWWQVELDAVGCRITPAAEPLSEAPSDRARLAAAISPDSYLVSVWRR
;
A
#
# COMPACT_ATOMS: atom_id res chain seq x y z
N MET A 1 -27.69 -36.60 -7.58
CA MET A 1 -27.30 -35.81 -8.77
C MET A 1 -26.77 -34.47 -8.33
N ALA A 2 -25.47 -34.40 -8.00
CA ALA A 2 -24.84 -33.17 -7.54
C ALA A 2 -24.52 -32.26 -8.74
N ALA A 3 -25.07 -31.05 -8.75
CA ALA A 3 -24.69 -30.00 -9.69
C ALA A 3 -23.35 -29.42 -9.21
N ASN A 4 -22.29 -29.77 -9.92
CA ASN A 4 -20.93 -29.30 -9.68
C ASN A 4 -20.84 -27.87 -10.26
N ALA A 5 -21.11 -26.86 -9.41
CA ALA A 5 -20.88 -25.46 -9.74
C ALA A 5 -19.37 -25.24 -9.88
N GLN A 6 -18.86 -25.40 -11.10
CA GLN A 6 -17.52 -24.95 -11.46
C GLN A 6 -17.45 -23.45 -11.17
N LEU A 7 -16.77 -23.10 -10.08
CA LEU A 7 -16.26 -21.78 -9.83
C LEU A 7 -15.41 -21.40 -11.05
N ARG A 8 -16.00 -20.66 -11.98
CA ARG A 8 -15.26 -20.02 -13.07
C ARG A 8 -14.26 -19.10 -12.37
N ARG A 9 -12.99 -19.51 -12.30
CA ARG A 9 -11.91 -18.57 -12.02
C ARG A 9 -12.07 -17.45 -13.05
N PRO A 10 -12.18 -16.17 -12.64
CA PRO A 10 -12.19 -15.09 -13.61
C PRO A 10 -10.94 -15.25 -14.49
N THR A 11 -11.14 -15.18 -15.80
CA THR A 11 -10.05 -15.28 -16.79
C THR A 11 -8.97 -14.29 -16.38
N ALA A 12 -7.77 -14.78 -16.13
CA ALA A 12 -6.65 -13.92 -15.74
C ALA A 12 -6.48 -12.86 -16.84
N VAL A 13 -6.65 -11.59 -16.47
CA VAL A 13 -6.46 -10.47 -17.39
C VAL A 13 -4.96 -10.37 -17.64
N GLU A 14 -4.54 -10.64 -18.87
CA GLU A 14 -3.14 -10.46 -19.24
C GLU A 14 -2.79 -8.98 -19.21
N LEU A 15 -1.74 -8.65 -18.46
CA LEU A 15 -1.25 -7.28 -18.33
C LEU A 15 -0.46 -6.89 -19.59
N PRO A 16 -0.71 -5.68 -20.15
CA PRO A 16 0.10 -5.11 -21.21
C PRO A 16 1.58 -4.99 -20.79
N PRO A 17 2.53 -5.00 -21.75
CA PRO A 17 3.96 -4.96 -21.47
C PRO A 17 4.40 -3.84 -20.52
N LEU A 18 3.76 -2.66 -20.62
CA LEU A 18 4.06 -1.52 -19.75
C LEU A 18 3.82 -1.84 -18.27
N LEU A 19 2.72 -2.53 -17.95
CA LEU A 19 2.38 -2.92 -16.58
C LEU A 19 3.17 -4.15 -16.16
N THR A 20 3.37 -5.12 -17.05
CA THR A 20 4.19 -6.31 -16.79
C THR A 20 5.63 -5.94 -16.42
N ALA A 21 6.24 -5.00 -17.15
CA ALA A 21 7.61 -4.53 -16.88
C ALA A 21 7.79 -3.84 -15.52
N THR A 22 6.70 -3.48 -14.84
CA THR A 22 6.74 -2.84 -13.51
C THR A 22 6.58 -3.82 -12.35
N VAL A 23 6.12 -5.05 -12.59
CA VAL A 23 5.88 -6.06 -11.54
C VAL A 23 7.16 -6.36 -10.76
N GLU A 24 8.29 -6.57 -11.44
CA GLU A 24 9.57 -6.86 -10.79
C GLU A 24 10.09 -5.66 -9.97
N ARG A 25 9.82 -4.44 -10.42
CA ARG A 25 10.24 -3.21 -9.73
C ARG A 25 9.48 -3.00 -8.43
N VAL A 26 8.20 -3.39 -8.40
CA VAL A 26 7.36 -3.29 -7.19
C VAL A 26 7.98 -4.03 -6.02
N ALA A 27 8.49 -5.25 -6.24
CA ALA A 27 9.21 -6.01 -5.20
C ALA A 27 10.45 -5.24 -4.70
N GLY A 28 11.25 -4.69 -5.63
CA GLY A 28 12.44 -3.90 -5.30
C GLY A 28 12.14 -2.61 -4.54
N TRP A 29 10.93 -2.08 -4.66
CA TRP A 29 10.45 -0.92 -3.90
C TRP A 29 9.76 -1.29 -2.58
N GLY A 30 9.69 -2.57 -2.24
CA GLY A 30 9.08 -3.07 -1.01
C GLY A 30 7.55 -3.25 -1.07
N GLY A 31 6.95 -3.17 -2.26
CA GLY A 31 5.53 -3.45 -2.46
C GLY A 31 5.25 -4.93 -2.78
N ASP A 32 3.98 -5.32 -2.72
CA ASP A 32 3.49 -6.66 -3.05
C ASP A 32 3.21 -6.81 -4.56
N PRO A 33 4.00 -7.61 -5.31
CA PRO A 33 3.80 -7.79 -6.75
C PRO A 33 2.49 -8.49 -7.12
N GLY A 34 1.98 -9.37 -6.25
CA GLY A 34 0.69 -10.05 -6.45
C GLY A 34 -0.44 -9.04 -6.35
N ARG A 35 -0.45 -8.25 -5.28
CA ARG A 35 -1.43 -7.17 -5.08
C ARG A 35 -1.35 -6.11 -6.20
N TYR A 36 -0.14 -5.78 -6.66
CA TYR A 36 0.04 -4.91 -7.81
C TYR A 36 -0.64 -5.47 -9.06
N THR A 37 -0.40 -6.75 -9.36
CA THR A 37 -0.93 -7.42 -10.54
C THR A 37 -2.46 -7.47 -10.50
N GLU A 38 -3.05 -7.84 -9.36
CA GLU A 38 -4.50 -7.89 -9.14
C GLU A 38 -5.16 -6.52 -9.31
N SER A 39 -4.56 -5.48 -8.68
CA SER A 39 -5.01 -4.10 -8.81
C SER A 39 -4.96 -3.61 -10.25
N ALA A 40 -3.82 -3.82 -10.93
CA ALA A 40 -3.61 -3.39 -12.30
C ALA A 40 -4.56 -4.11 -13.27
N ALA A 41 -4.75 -5.41 -13.09
CA ALA A 41 -5.69 -6.22 -13.87
C ALA A 41 -7.13 -5.74 -13.69
N SER A 42 -7.54 -5.43 -12.46
CA SER A 42 -8.89 -4.96 -12.15
C SER A 42 -9.18 -3.59 -12.78
N GLY A 43 -8.25 -2.64 -12.64
CA GLY A 43 -8.35 -1.34 -13.30
C GLY A 43 -8.40 -1.46 -14.83
N LEU A 44 -7.52 -2.28 -15.41
CA LEU A 44 -7.48 -2.47 -16.87
C LEU A 44 -8.75 -3.14 -17.41
N ALA A 45 -9.26 -4.16 -16.72
CA ALA A 45 -10.50 -4.81 -17.10
C ALA A 45 -11.66 -3.81 -17.11
N ARG A 46 -11.73 -2.94 -16.09
CA ARG A 46 -12.78 -1.91 -16.04
C ARG A 46 -12.61 -0.87 -17.14
N LEU A 47 -11.38 -0.45 -17.44
CA LEU A 47 -11.08 0.50 -18.51
C LEU A 47 -11.53 -0.03 -19.88
N ARG A 48 -11.21 -1.30 -20.17
CA ARG A 48 -11.64 -1.97 -21.40
C ARG A 48 -13.16 -2.14 -21.48
N ALA A 49 -13.81 -2.42 -20.36
CA ALA A 49 -15.27 -2.57 -20.33
C ALA A 49 -16.02 -1.27 -20.70
N ILE A 50 -15.45 -0.10 -20.40
CA ILE A 50 -16.10 1.20 -20.66
C ILE A 50 -15.70 1.82 -22.01
N GLY A 51 -14.49 1.57 -22.49
CA GLY A 51 -13.93 2.26 -23.67
C GLY A 51 -13.26 1.34 -24.69
N GLY A 52 -13.39 0.02 -24.55
CA GLY A 52 -12.72 -0.95 -25.42
C GLY A 52 -11.20 -0.92 -25.28
N ASP A 53 -10.50 -1.59 -26.20
CA ASP A 53 -9.04 -1.64 -26.20
C ASP A 53 -8.39 -0.28 -26.53
N GLU A 54 -9.07 0.59 -27.27
CA GLU A 54 -8.57 1.93 -27.61
C GLU A 54 -8.41 2.83 -26.37
N ALA A 55 -9.17 2.58 -25.31
CA ALA A 55 -9.04 3.31 -24.05
C ALA A 55 -7.74 2.98 -23.29
N ALA A 56 -7.10 1.84 -23.57
CA ALA A 56 -5.84 1.40 -22.95
C ALA A 56 -4.61 2.15 -23.50
N THR A 57 -4.71 3.47 -23.59
CA THR A 57 -3.62 4.36 -23.98
C THR A 57 -2.47 4.32 -22.98
N GLU A 58 -1.26 4.68 -23.43
CA GLU A 58 -0.09 4.73 -22.54
C GLU A 58 -0.30 5.59 -21.28
N PRO A 59 -0.89 6.81 -21.35
CA PRO A 59 -1.22 7.60 -20.15
C PRO A 59 -2.17 6.86 -19.19
N ALA A 60 -3.23 6.22 -19.71
CA ALA A 60 -4.18 5.48 -18.88
C ALA A 60 -3.52 4.26 -18.20
N LEU A 61 -2.66 3.54 -18.92
CA LEU A 61 -1.89 2.43 -18.35
C LEU A 61 -0.92 2.92 -17.28
N ARG A 62 -0.23 4.06 -17.49
CA ARG A 62 0.64 4.66 -16.46
C ARG A 62 -0.15 5.10 -15.23
N ALA A 63 -1.34 5.66 -15.41
CA ALA A 63 -2.23 6.05 -14.32
C ALA A 63 -2.68 4.83 -13.49
N ILE A 64 -3.11 3.75 -14.15
CA ILE A 64 -3.44 2.46 -13.50
C ILE A 64 -2.22 1.90 -12.76
N GLY A 65 -1.04 1.96 -13.38
CA GLY A 65 0.22 1.51 -12.77
C GLY A 65 0.56 2.30 -11.50
N ALA A 66 0.43 3.62 -11.52
CA ALA A 66 0.69 4.47 -10.35
C ALA A 66 -0.28 4.14 -9.20
N VAL A 67 -1.58 4.03 -9.49
CA VAL A 67 -2.61 3.63 -8.50
C VAL A 67 -2.31 2.24 -7.94
N SER A 68 -1.94 1.30 -8.79
CA SER A 68 -1.66 -0.07 -8.38
C SER A 68 -0.37 -0.20 -7.57
N ALA A 69 0.65 0.59 -7.88
CA ALA A 69 1.90 0.64 -7.12
C ALA A 69 1.69 1.23 -5.73
N TRP A 70 0.82 2.23 -5.60
CA TRP A 70 0.41 2.69 -4.29
C TRP A 70 -0.36 1.60 -3.55
N ARG A 71 -1.40 1.03 -4.18
CA ARG A 71 -2.23 -0.04 -3.59
C ARG A 71 -1.44 -1.28 -3.15
N SER A 72 -0.32 -1.57 -3.82
CA SER A 72 0.61 -2.65 -3.48
C SER A 72 1.47 -2.36 -2.24
N GLY A 73 1.32 -1.19 -1.62
CA GLY A 73 1.96 -0.83 -0.36
C GLY A 73 3.24 -0.02 -0.51
N ILE A 74 3.37 0.78 -1.59
CA ILE A 74 4.53 1.66 -1.81
C ILE A 74 4.13 3.12 -1.54
N PRO A 75 4.39 3.68 -0.34
CA PRO A 75 3.96 5.04 0.03
C PRO A 75 4.47 6.13 -0.91
N ALA A 76 5.64 5.93 -1.52
CA ALA A 76 6.22 6.90 -2.47
C ALA A 76 5.32 7.20 -3.68
N PHE A 77 4.42 6.28 -4.06
CA PHE A 77 3.47 6.49 -5.16
C PHE A 77 2.22 7.24 -4.77
N ARG A 78 1.94 7.49 -3.48
CA ARG A 78 0.70 8.09 -2.99
C ARG A 78 0.31 9.35 -3.77
N ARG A 79 1.23 10.30 -3.94
CA ARG A 79 0.96 11.56 -4.65
C ARG A 79 0.59 11.33 -6.11
N ALA A 80 1.38 10.53 -6.83
CA ALA A 80 1.14 10.22 -8.23
C ALA A 80 -0.17 9.42 -8.40
N ALA A 81 -0.43 8.47 -7.52
CA ALA A 81 -1.65 7.66 -7.51
C ALA A 81 -2.91 8.50 -7.26
N ARG A 82 -2.86 9.48 -6.34
CA ARG A 82 -3.98 10.41 -6.12
C ARG A 82 -4.27 11.27 -7.33
N GLY A 83 -3.23 11.81 -7.99
CA GLY A 83 -3.39 12.55 -9.24
C GLY A 83 -3.99 11.69 -10.34
N ALA A 84 -3.45 10.48 -10.53
CA ALA A 84 -3.96 9.51 -11.49
C ALA A 84 -5.41 9.09 -11.20
N ALA A 85 -5.77 8.83 -9.94
CA ALA A 85 -7.12 8.46 -9.54
C ALA A 85 -8.14 9.59 -9.74
N ALA A 86 -7.70 10.85 -9.69
CA ALA A 86 -8.55 12.00 -9.99
C ALA A 86 -8.82 12.17 -11.50
N GLU A 87 -7.90 11.72 -12.35
CA GLU A 87 -8.03 11.79 -13.82
C GLU A 87 -8.72 10.57 -14.43
N LEU A 88 -8.57 9.40 -13.82
CA LEU A 88 -9.21 8.17 -14.28
C LEU A 88 -10.74 8.23 -14.11
N PRO A 89 -11.51 7.56 -14.99
CA PRO A 89 -12.92 7.30 -14.72
C PRO A 89 -13.07 6.65 -13.34
N ARG A 90 -14.01 7.14 -12.51
CA ARG A 90 -14.10 6.73 -11.09
C ARG A 90 -14.19 5.23 -10.91
N ASP A 91 -14.89 4.53 -11.79
CA ASP A 91 -15.04 3.08 -11.72
C ASP A 91 -13.71 2.35 -11.97
N VAL A 92 -12.85 2.90 -12.82
CA VAL A 92 -11.49 2.36 -13.09
C VAL A 92 -10.60 2.58 -11.87
N ALA A 93 -10.64 3.79 -11.29
CA ALA A 93 -9.91 4.10 -10.07
C ALA A 93 -10.38 3.22 -8.89
N GLY A 94 -11.70 3.03 -8.73
CA GLY A 94 -12.29 2.14 -7.72
C GLY A 94 -11.88 0.69 -7.90
N ALA A 95 -11.92 0.18 -9.14
CA ALA A 95 -11.48 -1.18 -9.43
C ALA A 95 -9.99 -1.40 -9.10
N ALA A 96 -9.11 -0.44 -9.42
CA ALA A 96 -7.69 -0.54 -9.09
C ALA A 96 -7.43 -0.40 -7.58
N LEU A 97 -8.10 0.54 -6.90
CA LEU A 97 -7.94 0.73 -5.45
C LEU A 97 -8.63 -0.37 -4.62
N ALA A 98 -9.47 -1.20 -5.23
CA ALA A 98 -10.41 -2.09 -4.53
C ALA A 98 -11.30 -1.31 -3.55
N LEU A 99 -11.87 -0.22 -4.03
CA LEU A 99 -12.79 0.66 -3.32
C LEU A 99 -14.07 0.84 -4.14
N ASP A 100 -15.19 0.99 -3.45
CA ASP A 100 -16.44 1.38 -4.09
C ASP A 100 -16.33 2.79 -4.69
N THR A 101 -17.01 3.02 -5.81
CA THR A 101 -16.91 4.27 -6.58
C THR A 101 -17.30 5.51 -5.78
N ASP A 102 -18.24 5.38 -4.84
CA ASP A 102 -18.68 6.44 -3.93
C ASP A 102 -17.60 6.83 -2.91
N ARG A 103 -16.70 5.90 -2.55
CA ARG A 103 -15.60 6.12 -1.60
C ARG A 103 -14.37 6.79 -2.21
N ILE A 104 -14.27 6.85 -3.53
CA ILE A 104 -13.15 7.52 -4.21
C ILE A 104 -13.12 9.02 -3.90
N GLY A 105 -14.29 9.65 -3.80
CA GLY A 105 -14.39 11.06 -3.41
C GLY A 105 -13.84 11.33 -2.01
N GLU A 106 -14.14 10.45 -1.05
CA GLU A 106 -13.64 10.54 0.33
C GLU A 106 -12.11 10.41 0.38
N LEU A 107 -11.56 9.45 -0.38
CA LEU A 107 -10.12 9.26 -0.47
C LEU A 107 -9.41 10.50 -1.02
N LEU A 108 -9.92 11.05 -2.12
CA LEU A 108 -9.32 12.20 -2.81
C LEU A 108 -9.49 13.52 -2.03
N ALA A 109 -10.50 13.63 -1.16
CA ALA A 109 -10.70 14.80 -0.32
C ALA A 109 -9.77 14.85 0.91
N SER A 110 -9.20 13.72 1.32
CA SER A 110 -8.38 13.63 2.54
C SER A 110 -6.89 13.77 2.27
N ASP A 111 -6.20 14.72 2.89
CA ASP A 111 -4.74 14.84 2.82
C ASP A 111 -3.99 13.93 3.82
N ASP A 112 -4.72 13.27 4.72
CA ASP A 112 -4.17 12.38 5.73
C ASP A 112 -3.55 11.10 5.12
N PRO A 113 -2.25 10.82 5.28
CA PRO A 113 -1.60 9.61 4.76
C PRO A 113 -2.20 8.31 5.27
N LEU A 114 -2.83 8.35 6.45
CA LEU A 114 -3.45 7.18 7.06
C LEU A 114 -4.92 7.01 6.68
N ALA A 115 -5.47 7.93 5.88
CA ALA A 115 -6.86 7.85 5.47
C ALA A 115 -7.06 6.82 4.35
N TRP A 116 -7.83 5.79 4.67
CA TRP A 116 -8.37 4.84 3.72
C TRP A 116 -9.86 4.63 4.01
N PRO A 117 -10.75 4.74 3.03
CA PRO A 117 -12.18 4.54 3.27
C PRO A 117 -12.47 3.15 3.84
N GLY A 118 -13.22 3.11 4.95
CA GLY A 118 -13.58 1.87 5.63
C GLY A 118 -12.46 1.19 6.43
N ALA A 119 -11.28 1.81 6.57
CA ALA A 119 -10.23 1.24 7.41
C ALA A 119 -10.58 1.28 8.91
N GLY A 120 -10.17 0.23 9.61
CA GLY A 120 -10.26 0.14 11.07
C GLY A 120 -9.16 0.94 11.78
N SER A 121 -9.05 0.74 13.09
CA SER A 121 -7.98 1.35 13.90
C SER A 121 -6.64 0.65 13.72
N GLU A 122 -6.60 -0.63 13.36
CA GLU A 122 -5.36 -1.33 13.04
C GLU A 122 -4.86 -0.91 11.66
N LEU A 123 -3.62 -0.43 11.59
CA LEU A 123 -3.03 0.12 10.37
C LEU A 123 -2.08 -0.86 9.71
N ALA A 124 -1.13 -1.40 10.46
CA ALA A 124 -0.07 -2.23 9.88
C ALA A 124 0.64 -3.12 10.91
N LEU A 125 1.23 -4.20 10.40
CA LEU A 125 2.35 -4.91 11.00
C LEU A 125 3.61 -4.51 10.22
N VAL A 126 4.58 -3.90 10.90
CA VAL A 126 5.79 -3.36 10.29
C VAL A 126 6.99 -4.23 10.63
N GLY A 127 7.88 -4.44 9.65
CA GLY A 127 9.18 -5.06 9.84
C GLY A 127 9.29 -6.43 9.18
N GLY A 128 9.76 -7.40 9.94
CA GLY A 128 9.97 -8.78 9.52
C GLY A 128 11.45 -9.15 9.52
N PHE A 129 11.71 -10.44 9.76
CA PHE A 129 13.06 -10.98 9.73
C PHE A 129 13.59 -11.02 8.30
N ARG A 130 14.85 -10.60 8.10
CA ARG A 130 15.51 -10.54 6.80
C ARG A 130 15.60 -11.91 6.11
N GLY A 131 15.76 -13.00 6.87
CA GLY A 131 15.72 -14.35 6.33
C GLY A 131 14.37 -14.79 5.76
N LEU A 132 13.30 -14.03 6.04
CA LEU A 132 11.94 -14.25 5.53
C LEU A 132 11.46 -13.10 4.63
N GLY A 133 12.38 -12.26 4.12
CA GLY A 133 12.05 -11.15 3.22
C GLY A 133 11.75 -9.82 3.91
N GLY A 134 11.84 -9.75 5.24
CA GLY A 134 11.77 -8.49 5.97
C GLY A 134 13.07 -7.69 5.93
N VAL A 135 13.11 -6.58 6.69
CA VAL A 135 14.25 -5.65 6.68
C VAL A 135 15.23 -5.92 7.83
N TRP A 136 14.77 -6.50 8.94
CA TRP A 136 15.54 -6.57 10.20
C TRP A 136 16.28 -7.88 10.36
N THR A 137 17.54 -7.82 10.80
CA THR A 137 18.34 -8.99 11.17
C THR A 137 18.21 -9.35 12.65
N GLU A 138 17.81 -8.39 13.48
CA GLU A 138 17.60 -8.53 14.92
C GLU A 138 16.16 -8.13 15.27
N ALA A 139 15.63 -8.67 16.36
CA ALA A 139 14.30 -8.29 16.82
C ALA A 139 14.29 -6.80 17.25
N PRO A 140 13.16 -6.11 17.06
CA PRO A 140 13.01 -4.75 17.55
C PRO A 140 13.11 -4.71 19.07
N SER A 141 13.92 -3.79 19.59
CA SER A 141 14.22 -3.65 21.01
C SER A 141 13.67 -2.38 21.63
N ASP A 142 13.43 -1.35 20.81
CA ASP A 142 12.93 -0.06 21.24
C ASP A 142 12.07 0.59 20.14
N LEU A 143 11.15 1.48 20.54
CA LEU A 143 10.28 2.20 19.63
C LEU A 143 10.00 3.63 20.11
N VAL A 144 9.94 4.58 19.18
CA VAL A 144 9.52 5.96 19.45
C VAL A 144 8.41 6.33 18.46
N VAL A 145 7.26 6.76 18.98
CA VAL A 145 6.17 7.31 18.17
C VAL A 145 6.39 8.80 17.99
N ALA A 146 6.63 9.24 16.76
CA ALA A 146 6.84 10.64 16.43
C ALA A 146 5.52 11.32 16.02
N GLU A 147 5.58 12.63 15.75
CA GLU A 147 4.42 13.36 15.26
C GLU A 147 4.06 12.91 13.83
N GLY A 148 2.76 12.84 13.53
CA GLY A 148 2.26 12.45 12.21
C GLY A 148 2.14 10.93 12.02
N ALA A 149 2.58 10.45 10.86
CA ALA A 149 2.47 9.04 10.43
C ALA A 149 3.83 8.33 10.43
N VAL A 150 4.69 8.64 11.42
CA VAL A 150 6.07 8.18 11.44
C VAL A 150 6.43 7.64 12.83
N LEU A 151 7.26 6.61 12.86
CA LEU A 151 7.85 6.08 14.08
C LEU A 151 9.32 5.71 13.87
N SER A 152 10.09 5.60 14.95
CA SER A 152 11.44 5.06 14.96
C SER A 152 11.46 3.71 15.65
N VAL A 153 12.21 2.75 15.09
CA VAL A 153 12.39 1.40 15.67
C VAL A 153 13.87 1.11 15.79
N ALA A 154 14.32 0.66 16.97
CA ALA A 154 15.67 0.15 17.15
C ALA A 154 15.71 -1.36 16.90
N THR A 155 16.71 -1.82 16.15
CA THR A 155 17.06 -3.25 16.05
C THR A 155 18.57 -3.38 16.25
N GLY A 156 19.01 -4.06 17.30
CA GLY A 156 20.43 -4.11 17.66
C GLY A 156 20.99 -2.69 17.89
N ALA A 157 22.03 -2.32 17.14
CA ALA A 157 22.64 -0.99 17.19
C ALA A 157 22.09 0.01 16.15
N GLN A 158 21.11 -0.38 15.33
CA GLN A 158 20.60 0.42 14.22
C GLN A 158 19.21 0.99 14.52
N TRP A 159 19.02 2.29 14.27
CA TRP A 159 17.69 2.90 14.21
C TRP A 159 17.12 2.88 12.81
N TRP A 160 15.80 2.73 12.72
CA TRP A 160 15.04 2.76 11.48
C TRP A 160 13.92 3.78 11.60
N GLN A 161 13.73 4.58 10.55
CA GLN A 161 12.52 5.39 10.37
C GLN A 161 11.49 4.59 9.59
N VAL A 162 10.26 4.59 10.10
CA VAL A 162 9.11 3.94 9.48
C VAL A 162 8.08 5.02 9.16
N GLU A 163 7.92 5.31 7.88
CA GLU A 163 6.86 6.19 7.36
C GLU A 163 5.66 5.32 6.97
N LEU A 164 4.51 5.59 7.58
CA LEU A 164 3.28 4.85 7.35
C LEU A 164 2.38 5.56 6.33
N ASP A 165 1.65 4.74 5.61
CA ASP A 165 0.59 5.14 4.71
C ASP A 165 -0.58 4.15 4.83
N ALA A 166 -1.76 4.56 4.40
CA ALA A 166 -2.99 3.79 4.38
C ALA A 166 -2.86 2.35 3.85
N VAL A 167 -1.91 2.10 2.94
CA VAL A 167 -1.78 0.81 2.24
C VAL A 167 -0.45 0.10 2.48
N GLY A 168 0.48 0.70 3.23
CA GLY A 168 1.80 0.14 3.46
C GLY A 168 2.72 1.03 4.29
N CYS A 169 4.01 0.74 4.26
CA CYS A 169 5.01 1.52 4.96
C CYS A 169 6.32 1.58 4.19
N ARG A 170 7.15 2.56 4.53
CA ARG A 170 8.52 2.68 4.05
C ARG A 170 9.45 2.64 5.26
N ILE A 171 10.46 1.78 5.20
CA ILE A 171 11.45 1.62 6.26
C ILE A 171 12.81 2.03 5.74
N THR A 172 13.45 3.00 6.39
CA THR A 172 14.77 3.52 6.01
C THR A 172 15.71 3.57 7.22
N PRO A 173 17.01 3.28 7.05
CA PRO A 173 17.98 3.46 8.12
C PRO A 173 18.01 4.91 8.60
N ALA A 174 18.21 5.10 9.90
CA ALA A 174 18.38 6.40 10.53
C ALA A 174 19.54 6.36 11.53
N ALA A 175 20.25 7.48 11.67
CA ALA A 175 21.35 7.57 12.63
C ALA A 175 20.84 7.62 14.08
N GLU A 176 19.74 8.33 14.31
CA GLU A 176 19.14 8.59 15.63
C GLU A 176 17.60 8.47 15.53
N PRO A 177 16.91 8.19 16.65
CA PRO A 177 15.45 8.19 16.67
C PRO A 177 14.89 9.61 16.48
N LEU A 178 13.65 9.68 16.01
CA LEU A 178 12.88 10.92 16.03
C LEU A 178 12.52 11.31 17.47
N SER A 179 12.16 12.58 17.66
CA SER A 179 11.59 13.04 18.93
C SER A 179 10.22 12.43 19.16
N GLU A 180 9.98 11.99 20.40
CA GLU A 180 8.69 11.47 20.81
C GLU A 180 7.60 12.55 20.71
N ALA A 181 6.45 12.19 20.15
CA ALA A 181 5.30 13.07 20.11
C ALA A 181 4.70 13.26 21.51
N PRO A 182 4.29 14.49 21.88
CA PRO A 182 3.38 14.70 22.99
C PRO A 182 2.14 13.80 22.85
N SER A 183 1.63 13.27 23.96
CA SER A 183 0.56 12.26 23.97
C SER A 183 -0.73 12.73 23.29
N ASP A 184 -1.03 14.03 23.35
CA ASP A 184 -2.17 14.71 22.72
C ASP A 184 -1.98 14.98 21.21
N ARG A 185 -0.75 14.85 20.71
CA ARG A 185 -0.39 15.02 19.28
C ARG A 185 -0.05 13.69 18.60
N ALA A 186 0.17 12.63 19.36
CA ALA A 186 0.41 11.30 18.84
C ALA A 186 -0.86 10.77 18.13
N ARG A 187 -0.78 10.64 16.81
CA ARG A 187 -1.86 10.07 15.97
C ARG A 187 -1.83 8.54 15.92
N LEU A 188 -0.73 7.97 16.39
CA LEU A 188 -0.43 6.55 16.34
C LEU A 188 -0.25 5.99 17.75
N ALA A 189 -0.55 4.70 17.89
CA ALA A 189 -0.03 3.86 18.95
C ALA A 189 0.75 2.72 18.28
N ALA A 190 1.84 2.28 18.90
CA ALA A 190 2.61 1.16 18.39
C ALA A 190 3.16 0.32 19.55
N ALA A 191 3.33 -0.98 19.31
CA ALA A 191 3.98 -1.88 20.25
C ALA A 191 4.83 -2.91 19.51
N ILE A 192 5.96 -3.27 20.10
CA ILE A 192 6.75 -4.42 19.67
C ILE A 192 5.97 -5.68 19.99
N SER A 193 5.73 -6.50 18.97
CA SER A 193 5.07 -7.79 19.15
C SER A 193 6.05 -8.77 19.83
N PRO A 194 5.69 -9.40 20.96
CA PRO A 194 6.58 -10.29 21.70
C PRO A 194 7.15 -11.42 20.83
N ASP A 195 8.42 -11.75 21.05
CA ASP A 195 9.14 -12.84 20.37
C ASP A 195 9.05 -12.80 18.83
N SER A 196 8.91 -11.59 18.28
CA SER A 196 8.72 -11.39 16.85
C SER A 196 9.63 -10.30 16.30
N TYR A 197 9.72 -10.27 14.96
CA TYR A 197 10.38 -9.20 14.22
C TYR A 197 9.35 -8.17 13.74
N LEU A 198 8.25 -7.98 14.46
CA LEU A 198 7.14 -7.12 14.03
C LEU A 198 6.82 -6.05 15.05
N VAL A 199 6.41 -4.89 14.55
CA VAL A 199 5.80 -3.81 15.33
C VAL A 199 4.36 -3.67 14.87
N SER A 200 3.42 -3.80 15.81
CA SER A 200 2.00 -3.56 15.55
C SER A 200 1.71 -2.06 15.67
N VAL A 201 0.95 -1.51 14.72
CA VAL A 201 0.62 -0.08 14.69
C VAL A 201 -0.88 0.13 14.53
N TRP A 202 -1.41 1.03 15.36
CA TRP A 202 -2.81 1.42 15.38
C TRP A 202 -2.95 2.94 15.32
N ARG A 203 -4.09 3.39 14.80
CA ARG A 203 -4.55 4.77 14.89
C ARG A 203 -5.09 5.04 16.30
N ARG A 204 -4.74 6.20 16.87
CA ARG A 204 -5.35 6.73 18.10
C ARG A 204 -6.64 7.49 17.82
#